data_AF-A0A3A0EJZ3-F1
#
_entry.id   AF-A0A3A0EJZ3-F1
#
_cell.length_a   1.000
_cell.length_b   1.000
_cell.length_c   1.000
_cell.angle_alpha   90.00
_cell.angle_beta   90.00
_cell.angle_gamma   90.00
#
_symmetry.space_group_name_H-M   'P 1'
#
loop_
_entity.id
_entity.type
_entity.pdbx_description
1 polymer ?
#
loop_
_entity_poly.entity_id
_entity_poly.type
_entity_poly.pdbx_seq_one_letter_code
_entity_poly.pdbx_strand_id
1 'polypeptide(L)'
;VAAGGARREWILVALAGLAGGAMSMAAGEYVSVSSQRDSEHADLALERRELATHPASELKELASIYVARGVDPPLAAEVAQQLSAHDALAAHAREELGITRETIARPVQAALASAASFSVGAGLPLAVVALAPAAAMIAWISGTSLAFLVTLGAIAAYAGGAPALRPALRVGFWGAAAMALTALIGKLFGTVV
;
A
#
# COMPACT_ATOMS: atom_id res chain seq x y z
N VAL A 1 1.18 37.79 -24.54
CA VAL A 1 1.18 37.91 -23.05
C VAL A 1 0.15 36.98 -22.38
N ALA A 2 -0.98 36.62 -23.00
CA ALA A 2 -2.01 35.74 -22.41
C ALA A 2 -1.61 34.25 -22.22
N ALA A 3 -0.71 33.69 -23.04
CA ALA A 3 -0.35 32.26 -22.97
C ALA A 3 0.55 31.88 -21.76
N GLY A 4 1.27 32.84 -21.18
CA GLY A 4 2.14 32.61 -20.02
C GLY A 4 1.38 32.50 -18.69
N GLY A 5 0.24 33.19 -18.56
CA GLY A 5 -0.61 33.16 -17.37
C GLY A 5 -1.28 31.79 -17.19
N ALA A 6 -1.94 31.29 -18.24
CA ALA A 6 -2.63 30.00 -18.20
C ALA A 6 -1.70 28.81 -17.90
N ARG A 7 -0.48 28.79 -18.46
CA ARG A 7 0.48 27.72 -18.16
C ARG A 7 0.96 27.77 -16.71
N ARG A 8 1.20 28.96 -16.16
CA ARG A 8 1.59 29.14 -14.75
C ARG A 8 0.48 28.68 -13.81
N GLU A 9 -0.77 29.01 -14.13
CA GLU A 9 -1.95 28.56 -13.37
C GLU A 9 -2.05 27.03 -13.37
N TRP A 10 -1.92 26.37 -14.51
CA TRP A 10 -1.95 24.91 -14.59
C TRP A 10 -0.82 24.24 -13.80
N ILE A 11 0.40 24.80 -13.83
CA ILE A 11 1.52 24.28 -13.04
C ILE A 11 1.23 24.41 -11.54
N LEU A 12 0.70 25.55 -11.09
CA LEU A 12 0.35 25.74 -9.68
C LEU A 12 -0.74 24.77 -9.23
N VAL A 13 -1.79 24.56 -10.03
CA VAL A 13 -2.84 23.58 -9.75
C VAL A 13 -2.27 22.17 -9.70
N ALA A 14 -1.40 21.80 -10.65
CA ALA A 14 -0.80 20.47 -10.69
C ALA A 14 0.15 20.22 -9.49
N LEU A 15 0.92 21.23 -9.07
CA LEU A 15 1.76 21.16 -7.87
C LEU A 15 0.92 21.07 -6.59
N ALA A 16 -0.17 21.82 -6.49
CA ALA A 16 -1.11 21.73 -5.38
C ALA A 16 -1.76 20.33 -5.32
N GLY A 17 -2.14 19.79 -6.47
CA GLY A 17 -2.65 18.42 -6.60
C GLY A 17 -1.62 17.38 -6.19
N LEU A 18 -0.34 17.55 -6.58
CA LEU A 18 0.75 16.67 -6.15
C LEU A 18 0.93 16.73 -4.63
N ALA A 19 1.01 17.92 -4.05
CA ALA A 19 1.20 18.09 -2.61
C ALA A 19 0.03 17.51 -1.81
N GLY A 20 -1.20 17.85 -2.20
CA GLY A 20 -2.41 17.34 -1.56
C GLY A 20 -2.53 15.82 -1.67
N GLY A 21 -2.28 15.25 -2.86
CA GLY A 21 -2.31 13.82 -3.10
C GLY A 21 -1.22 13.06 -2.33
N ALA A 22 0.02 13.55 -2.34
CA ALA A 22 1.13 12.93 -1.61
C ALA A 22 0.88 12.95 -0.09
N MET A 23 0.39 14.07 0.46
CA MET A 23 0.03 14.15 1.88
C MET A 23 -1.14 13.23 2.23
N SER A 24 -2.16 13.14 1.37
CA SER A 24 -3.31 12.25 1.58
C SER A 24 -2.88 10.77 1.60
N MET A 25 -2.02 10.36 0.66
CA MET A 25 -1.44 9.02 0.61
C MET A 25 -0.59 8.74 1.86
N ALA A 26 0.27 9.67 2.26
CA ALA A 26 1.11 9.52 3.44
C ALA A 26 0.28 9.38 4.72
N ALA A 27 -0.72 10.24 4.91
CA ALA A 27 -1.58 10.25 6.07
C ALA A 27 -2.44 8.98 6.15
N GLY A 28 -3.04 8.57 5.03
CA GLY A 28 -3.85 7.35 4.96
C GLY A 28 -3.03 6.11 5.33
N GLU A 29 -1.84 5.97 4.74
CA GLU A 29 -0.95 4.85 5.02
C GLU A 29 -0.44 4.87 6.47
N TYR A 30 -0.02 6.05 6.98
CA TYR A 30 0.43 6.18 8.36
C TYR A 30 -0.66 5.77 9.35
N VAL A 31 -1.89 6.24 9.16
CA VAL A 31 -3.01 5.91 10.06
C VAL A 31 -3.32 4.43 9.99
N SER A 32 -3.41 3.85 8.79
CA SER A 32 -3.73 2.43 8.62
C SER A 32 -2.67 1.52 9.26
N VAL A 33 -1.39 1.78 8.97
CA VAL A 33 -0.29 0.96 9.50
C VAL A 33 -0.05 1.24 10.98
N SER A 34 -0.34 2.44 11.48
CA SER A 34 -0.32 2.70 12.93
C SER A 34 -1.39 1.89 13.66
N SER A 35 -2.61 1.84 13.11
CA SER A 35 -3.67 1.00 13.67
C SER A 35 -3.27 -0.47 13.68
N GLN A 36 -2.64 -0.96 12.60
CA GLN A 36 -2.11 -2.33 12.56
C GLN A 36 -1.06 -2.55 13.65
N ARG A 37 -0.08 -1.64 13.80
CA ARG A 37 0.95 -1.73 14.83
C ARG A 37 0.35 -1.76 16.23
N ASP A 38 -0.67 -0.95 16.48
CA ASP A 38 -1.32 -0.88 17.77
C ASP A 38 -2.06 -2.20 18.09
N SER A 39 -2.67 -2.84 17.09
CA SER A 39 -3.21 -4.22 17.21
C SER A 39 -2.10 -5.25 17.47
N GLU A 40 -1.02 -5.25 16.69
CA GLU A 40 0.12 -6.15 16.89
C GLU A 40 0.72 -6.02 18.29
N HIS A 41 0.82 -4.81 18.82
CA HIS A 41 1.29 -4.56 20.19
C HIS A 41 0.32 -5.09 21.26
N ALA A 42 -0.99 -4.97 21.03
CA ALA A 42 -2.00 -5.48 21.94
C ALA A 42 -1.96 -7.02 21.99
N ASP A 43 -1.86 -7.67 20.83
CA ASP A 43 -1.79 -9.13 20.73
C ASP A 43 -0.51 -9.65 21.41
N LEU A 44 0.65 -9.02 21.16
CA LEU A 44 1.90 -9.38 21.84
C LEU A 44 1.86 -9.12 23.36
N ALA A 45 1.04 -8.19 23.83
CA ALA A 45 0.88 -7.95 25.27
C ALA A 45 -0.02 -9.01 25.92
N LEU A 46 -1.06 -9.45 25.20
CA LEU A 46 -1.93 -10.55 25.61
C LEU A 46 -1.14 -11.86 25.68
N GLU A 47 -0.41 -12.19 24.62
CA GLU A 47 0.42 -13.40 24.51
C GLU A 47 1.44 -13.48 25.66
N ARG A 48 2.14 -12.38 25.95
CA ARG A 48 3.07 -12.32 27.10
C ARG A 48 2.40 -12.63 28.43
N ARG A 49 1.14 -12.21 28.60
CA ARG A 49 0.37 -12.47 29.81
C ARG A 49 -0.06 -13.95 29.86
N GLU A 50 -0.46 -14.53 28.74
CA GLU A 50 -0.86 -15.93 28.64
C GLU A 50 0.31 -16.87 28.89
N LEU A 51 1.47 -16.61 28.27
CA LEU A 51 2.71 -17.33 28.57
C LEU A 51 3.11 -17.26 30.06
N ALA A 52 2.83 -16.15 30.74
CA ALA A 52 3.13 -15.99 32.17
C ALA A 52 2.10 -16.67 33.08
N THR A 53 0.84 -16.77 32.65
CA THR A 53 -0.28 -17.24 33.51
C THR A 53 -0.73 -18.67 33.21
N HIS A 54 -0.58 -19.14 31.97
CA HIS A 54 -1.03 -20.44 31.48
C HIS A 54 0.02 -21.17 30.62
N PRO A 55 1.30 -21.28 31.04
CA PRO A 55 2.37 -21.81 30.18
C PRO A 55 2.14 -23.24 29.67
N ALA A 56 1.44 -24.08 30.44
CA ALA A 56 1.10 -25.44 30.01
C ALA A 56 -0.04 -25.49 28.97
N SER A 57 -0.89 -24.46 28.93
CA SER A 57 -1.90 -24.29 27.88
C SER A 57 -1.22 -23.84 26.60
N GLU A 58 -0.39 -22.79 26.68
CA GLU A 58 0.34 -22.23 25.53
C GLU A 58 1.21 -23.27 24.83
N LEU A 59 1.92 -24.11 25.60
CA LEU A 59 2.71 -25.19 25.01
C LEU A 59 1.86 -26.20 24.21
N LYS A 60 0.65 -26.50 24.69
CA LYS A 60 -0.29 -27.40 23.98
C LYS A 60 -0.88 -26.71 22.76
N GLU A 61 -1.17 -25.42 22.86
CA GLU A 61 -1.63 -24.60 21.75
C GLU A 61 -0.60 -24.60 20.62
N LEU A 62 0.66 -24.26 20.91
CA LEU A 62 1.74 -24.28 19.92
C LEU A 62 1.91 -25.66 19.28
N ALA A 63 1.87 -26.74 20.09
CA ALA A 63 1.91 -28.10 19.55
C ALA A 63 0.71 -28.38 18.62
N SER A 64 -0.50 -27.91 18.97
CA SER A 64 -1.70 -28.09 18.16
C SER A 64 -1.62 -27.35 16.82
N ILE A 65 -0.97 -26.18 16.76
CA ILE A 65 -0.69 -25.44 15.52
C ILE A 65 0.16 -26.30 14.59
N TYR A 66 1.20 -26.97 15.09
CA TYR A 66 2.03 -27.86 14.28
C TYR A 66 1.29 -29.12 13.84
N VAL A 67 0.45 -29.70 14.70
CA VAL A 67 -0.42 -30.83 14.30
C VAL A 67 -1.36 -30.43 13.16
N ALA A 68 -1.99 -29.25 13.25
CA ALA A 68 -2.87 -28.74 12.20
C ALA A 68 -2.13 -28.51 10.86
N ARG A 69 -0.81 -28.30 10.90
CA ARG A 69 0.06 -28.18 9.73
C ARG A 69 0.61 -29.52 9.22
N GLY A 70 0.23 -30.64 9.85
CA GLY A 70 0.56 -31.99 9.42
C GLY A 70 1.76 -32.63 10.12
N VAL A 71 2.23 -32.07 11.24
CA VAL A 71 3.27 -32.70 12.07
C VAL A 71 2.65 -33.76 12.98
N ASP A 72 3.28 -34.94 13.08
CA ASP A 72 2.82 -36.00 13.99
C ASP A 72 2.76 -35.50 15.45
N PRO A 73 1.73 -35.86 16.24
CA PRO A 73 1.53 -35.30 17.59
C PRO A 73 2.72 -35.41 18.55
N PRO A 74 3.45 -36.55 18.62
CA PRO A 74 4.65 -36.63 19.47
C PRO A 74 5.73 -35.64 19.05
N LEU A 75 5.97 -35.53 17.73
CA LEU A 75 6.97 -34.61 17.18
C LEU A 75 6.55 -33.15 17.35
N ALA A 76 5.26 -32.83 17.17
CA ALA A 76 4.73 -31.49 17.39
C ALA A 76 4.92 -31.02 18.83
N ALA A 77 4.74 -31.92 19.81
CA ALA A 77 5.00 -31.63 21.22
C ALA A 77 6.49 -31.36 21.48
N GLU A 78 7.39 -32.14 20.87
CA GLU A 78 8.84 -31.90 20.95
C GLU A 78 9.26 -30.57 20.32
N VAL A 79 8.72 -30.24 19.14
CA VAL A 79 8.97 -28.97 18.44
C VAL A 79 8.50 -27.79 19.30
N ALA A 80 7.27 -27.85 19.83
CA ALA A 80 6.74 -26.80 20.69
C ALA A 80 7.62 -26.61 21.93
N GLN A 81 8.06 -27.69 22.59
CA GLN A 81 8.96 -27.60 23.76
C GLN A 81 10.28 -26.91 23.41
N GLN A 82 10.91 -27.31 22.31
CA GLN A 82 12.20 -26.74 21.90
C GLN A 82 12.08 -25.26 21.51
N LEU A 83 11.03 -24.89 20.78
CA LEU A 83 10.79 -23.50 20.38
C LEU A 83 10.45 -22.62 21.59
N SER A 84 9.56 -23.08 22.48
CA SER A 84 9.22 -22.37 23.71
C SER A 84 10.43 -22.20 24.64
N ALA A 85 11.33 -23.20 24.71
CA ALA A 85 12.56 -23.10 25.50
C ALA A 85 13.57 -22.08 24.94
N HIS A 86 13.59 -21.86 23.63
CA HIS A 86 14.44 -20.85 23.00
C HIS A 86 13.82 -19.45 23.15
N ASP A 87 12.59 -19.25 22.70
CA ASP A 87 11.84 -18.00 22.80
C ASP A 87 10.35 -18.25 22.58
N ALA A 88 9.60 -18.47 23.66
CA ALA A 88 8.16 -18.75 23.59
C ALA A 88 7.36 -17.60 22.96
N LEU A 89 7.66 -16.35 23.32
CA LEU A 89 6.95 -15.22 22.77
C LEU A 89 7.19 -15.08 21.27
N ALA A 90 8.43 -15.24 20.81
CA ALA A 90 8.71 -15.19 19.37
C ALA A 90 8.10 -16.38 18.61
N ALA A 91 8.04 -17.55 19.23
CA ALA A 91 7.39 -18.72 18.66
C ALA A 91 5.88 -18.47 18.46
N HIS A 92 5.16 -18.06 19.49
CA HIS A 92 3.73 -17.76 19.39
C HIS A 92 3.46 -16.55 18.48
N ALA A 93 4.24 -15.47 18.60
CA ALA A 93 4.11 -14.31 17.72
C ALA A 93 4.20 -14.70 16.23
N ARG A 94 5.11 -15.61 15.88
CA ARG A 94 5.26 -16.09 14.51
C ARG A 94 4.18 -17.09 14.12
N GLU A 95 3.95 -18.10 14.95
CA GLU A 95 3.19 -19.29 14.57
C GLU A 95 1.69 -19.13 14.75
N GLU A 96 1.27 -18.30 15.70
CA GLU A 96 -0.13 -18.00 16.02
C GLU A 96 -0.56 -16.64 15.44
N LEU A 97 0.20 -15.57 15.73
CA LEU A 97 -0.16 -14.21 15.35
C LEU A 97 0.30 -13.80 13.92
N GLY A 98 1.20 -14.58 13.30
CA GLY A 98 1.78 -14.24 12.00
C GLY A 98 2.71 -13.00 12.00
N ILE A 99 3.12 -12.54 13.18
CA ILE A 99 3.99 -11.40 13.39
C ILE A 99 5.46 -11.86 13.28
N THR A 100 6.15 -11.38 12.25
CA THR A 100 7.56 -11.65 11.96
C THR A 100 8.33 -10.33 11.83
N ARG A 101 9.67 -10.38 11.74
CA ARG A 101 10.49 -9.16 11.56
C ARG A 101 10.19 -8.45 10.24
N GLU A 102 9.78 -9.21 9.25
CA GLU A 102 9.48 -8.78 7.88
C GLU A 102 8.05 -8.25 7.76
N THR A 103 7.13 -8.77 8.57
CA THR A 103 5.70 -8.39 8.53
C THR A 103 5.32 -7.32 9.56
N ILE A 104 6.21 -6.99 10.51
CA ILE A 104 5.92 -5.99 11.54
C ILE A 104 5.55 -4.63 10.94
N ALA A 105 4.51 -4.01 11.47
CA ALA A 105 4.01 -2.73 10.99
C ALA A 105 5.03 -1.58 11.19
N ARG A 106 5.32 -0.85 10.11
CA ARG A 106 6.28 0.28 10.10
C ARG A 106 5.62 1.56 9.55
N PRO A 107 4.85 2.29 10.37
CA PRO A 107 3.97 3.37 9.88
C PRO A 107 4.69 4.49 9.13
N VAL A 108 5.80 4.97 9.67
CA VAL A 108 6.56 6.08 9.04
C VAL A 108 7.19 5.63 7.72
N GLN A 109 7.73 4.42 7.67
CA GLN A 109 8.33 3.89 6.45
C GLN A 109 7.26 3.71 5.36
N ALA A 110 6.11 3.15 5.70
CA ALA A 110 4.99 2.98 4.77
C ALA A 110 4.49 4.33 4.25
N ALA A 111 4.26 5.31 5.14
CA ALA A 111 3.81 6.65 4.77
C ALA A 111 4.78 7.37 3.82
N LEU A 112 6.09 7.34 4.12
CA LEU A 112 7.10 7.96 3.26
C LEU A 112 7.24 7.24 1.92
N ALA A 113 7.17 5.91 1.90
CA ALA A 113 7.19 5.13 0.67
C ALA A 113 5.97 5.44 -0.22
N SER A 114 4.78 5.54 0.36
CA SER A 114 3.54 5.91 -0.37
C SER A 114 3.61 7.34 -0.90
N ALA A 115 4.06 8.30 -0.10
CA ALA A 115 4.26 9.70 -0.52
C ALA A 115 5.24 9.79 -1.69
N ALA A 116 6.42 9.17 -1.55
CA ALA A 116 7.46 9.19 -2.57
C ALA A 116 6.99 8.53 -3.86
N SER A 117 6.33 7.37 -3.78
CA SER A 117 5.80 6.66 -4.94
C SER A 117 4.75 7.50 -5.68
N PHE A 118 3.85 8.17 -4.95
CA PHE A 118 2.88 9.08 -5.54
C PHE A 118 3.56 10.28 -6.22
N SER A 119 4.52 10.93 -5.56
CA SER A 119 5.25 12.07 -6.13
C SER A 119 6.02 11.69 -7.39
N VAL A 120 6.68 10.53 -7.41
CA VAL A 120 7.37 10.00 -8.60
C VAL A 120 6.37 9.71 -9.72
N GLY A 121 5.24 9.06 -9.41
CA GLY A 121 4.19 8.77 -10.38
C GLY A 121 3.56 10.05 -10.98
N ALA A 122 3.44 11.11 -10.19
CA ALA A 122 2.94 12.41 -10.64
C ALA A 122 3.94 13.18 -11.51
N GLY A 123 5.20 12.75 -11.59
CA GLY A 123 6.24 13.40 -12.38
C GLY A 123 5.91 13.45 -13.88
N LEU A 124 5.36 12.38 -14.46
CA LEU A 124 4.99 12.37 -15.88
C LEU A 124 3.83 13.34 -16.19
N PRO A 125 2.68 13.31 -15.49
CA PRO A 125 1.63 14.31 -15.69
C PRO A 125 2.14 15.75 -15.55
N LEU A 126 3.01 16.04 -14.58
CA LEU A 126 3.62 17.36 -14.41
C LEU A 126 4.48 17.78 -15.59
N ALA A 127 5.30 16.86 -16.12
CA ALA A 127 6.11 17.12 -17.31
C ALA A 127 5.22 17.44 -18.53
N VAL A 128 4.08 16.75 -18.66
CA VAL A 128 3.12 17.00 -19.73
C VAL A 128 2.48 18.39 -19.59
N VAL A 129 2.07 18.79 -18.38
CA VAL A 129 1.56 20.14 -18.11
C VAL A 129 2.60 21.22 -18.47
N ALA A 130 3.88 20.96 -18.20
CA ALA A 130 4.96 21.89 -18.50
C ALA A 130 5.26 22.02 -20.00
N LEU A 131 5.18 20.92 -20.76
CA LEU A 131 5.70 20.85 -22.14
C LEU A 131 4.63 20.80 -23.24
N ALA A 132 3.43 20.29 -22.95
CA ALA A 132 2.43 20.05 -23.99
C ALA A 132 1.84 21.36 -24.57
N PRO A 133 1.43 21.35 -25.85
CA PRO A 133 0.70 22.46 -26.47
C PRO A 133 -0.64 22.70 -25.75
N ALA A 134 -0.95 23.97 -25.43
CA ALA A 134 -2.15 24.31 -24.67
C ALA A 134 -3.46 23.83 -25.35
N ALA A 135 -3.52 23.91 -26.69
CA ALA A 135 -4.68 23.47 -27.46
C ALA A 135 -4.96 21.96 -27.38
N ALA A 136 -3.97 21.15 -27.04
CA ALA A 136 -4.06 19.69 -26.97
C ALA A 136 -3.78 19.15 -25.55
N MET A 137 -3.74 20.03 -24.53
CA MET A 137 -3.33 19.68 -23.16
C MET A 137 -4.11 18.48 -22.60
N ILE A 138 -5.44 18.52 -22.70
CA ILE A 138 -6.33 17.46 -22.19
C ILE A 138 -6.06 16.12 -22.90
N ALA A 139 -5.86 16.13 -24.21
CA ALA A 139 -5.59 14.92 -24.98
C ALA A 139 -4.23 14.32 -24.60
N TRP A 140 -3.19 15.15 -24.50
CA TRP A 140 -1.85 14.72 -24.10
C TRP A 140 -1.84 14.17 -22.69
N ILE A 141 -2.32 14.93 -21.70
CA ILE A 141 -2.29 14.51 -20.29
C ILE A 141 -3.10 13.22 -20.08
N SER A 142 -4.26 13.08 -20.73
CA SER A 142 -5.08 11.88 -20.62
C SER A 142 -4.42 10.67 -21.27
N GLY A 143 -3.96 10.83 -22.51
CA GLY A 143 -3.35 9.74 -23.27
C GLY A 143 -2.04 9.24 -22.63
N THR A 144 -1.15 10.15 -22.24
CA THR A 144 0.13 9.77 -21.62
C THR A 144 -0.05 9.20 -20.23
N SER A 145 -0.97 9.75 -19.42
CA SER A 145 -1.23 9.21 -18.07
C SER A 145 -1.86 7.83 -18.14
N LEU A 146 -2.80 7.59 -19.06
CA LEU A 146 -3.40 6.27 -19.23
C LEU A 146 -2.39 5.24 -19.70
N ALA A 147 -1.56 5.58 -20.69
CA ALA A 147 -0.47 4.71 -21.14
C ALA A 147 0.49 4.40 -19.98
N PHE A 148 0.86 5.42 -19.21
CA PHE A 148 1.75 5.26 -18.06
C PHE A 148 1.15 4.40 -16.94
N LEU A 149 -0.14 4.57 -16.64
CA LEU A 149 -0.87 3.75 -15.68
C LEU A 149 -0.93 2.28 -16.10
N VAL A 150 -1.18 2.00 -17.39
CA VAL A 150 -1.14 0.64 -17.93
C VAL A 150 0.27 0.05 -17.82
N THR A 151 1.31 0.81 -18.17
CA THR A 151 2.70 0.37 -18.03
C THR A 151 3.08 0.12 -16.57
N LEU A 152 2.72 1.01 -15.65
CA LEU A 152 2.95 0.81 -14.21
C LEU A 152 2.20 -0.40 -13.68
N GLY A 153 0.96 -0.63 -14.12
CA GLY A 153 0.21 -1.84 -13.77
C GLY A 153 0.88 -3.13 -14.26
N ALA A 154 1.49 -3.10 -15.45
CA ALA A 154 2.27 -4.22 -15.98
C ALA A 154 3.57 -4.44 -15.20
N ILE A 155 4.30 -3.37 -14.85
CA ILE A 155 5.53 -3.43 -14.04
C ILE A 155 5.22 -3.97 -12.64
N ALA A 156 4.15 -3.47 -12.00
CA ALA A 156 3.73 -3.95 -10.69
C ALA A 156 3.35 -5.43 -10.71
N ALA A 157 2.69 -5.90 -11.78
CA ALA A 157 2.39 -7.31 -11.96
C ALA A 157 3.66 -8.16 -12.09
N TYR A 158 4.61 -7.71 -12.92
CA TYR A 158 5.89 -8.39 -13.09
C TYR A 158 6.68 -8.47 -11.78
N ALA A 159 6.77 -7.36 -11.03
CA ALA A 159 7.42 -7.32 -9.73
C ALA A 159 6.74 -8.24 -8.70
N GLY A 160 5.43 -8.42 -8.79
CA GLY A 160 4.64 -9.33 -7.95
C GLY A 160 4.56 -10.77 -8.45
N GLY A 161 5.26 -11.15 -9.53
CA GLY A 161 5.23 -12.51 -10.09
C GLY A 161 3.92 -12.90 -10.78
N ALA A 162 3.08 -11.93 -11.16
CA ALA A 162 1.77 -12.14 -11.78
C ALA A 162 1.78 -11.84 -13.29
N PRO A 163 0.88 -12.46 -14.09
CA PRO A 163 0.76 -12.14 -15.51
C PRO A 163 0.28 -10.70 -15.73
N ALA A 164 1.01 -9.95 -16.57
CA ALA A 164 0.89 -8.49 -16.67
C ALA A 164 -0.45 -7.95 -17.18
N LEU A 165 -1.15 -8.70 -18.03
CA LEU A 165 -2.32 -8.18 -18.76
C LEU A 165 -3.46 -7.76 -17.83
N ARG A 166 -3.84 -8.61 -16.87
CA ARG A 166 -5.00 -8.33 -16.00
C ARG A 166 -4.75 -7.14 -15.06
N PRO A 167 -3.61 -7.03 -14.35
CA PRO A 167 -3.35 -5.86 -13.52
C PRO A 167 -3.19 -4.57 -14.33
N ALA A 168 -2.53 -4.62 -15.50
CA ALA A 168 -2.39 -3.46 -16.38
C ALA A 168 -3.76 -2.91 -16.83
N LEU A 169 -4.66 -3.79 -17.27
CA LEU A 169 -6.02 -3.39 -17.64
C LEU A 169 -6.84 -2.89 -16.45
N ARG A 170 -6.67 -3.49 -15.26
CA ARG A 170 -7.35 -3.03 -14.03
C ARG A 170 -6.95 -1.61 -13.66
N VAL A 171 -5.64 -1.30 -13.69
CA VAL A 171 -5.15 0.05 -13.39
C VAL A 171 -5.57 1.03 -14.48
N GLY A 172 -5.45 0.66 -15.75
CA GLY A 172 -5.90 1.48 -16.88
C GLY A 172 -7.40 1.80 -16.81
N PHE A 173 -8.24 0.79 -16.53
CA PHE A 173 -9.70 0.97 -16.41
C PHE A 173 -10.06 1.96 -15.31
N TRP A 174 -9.54 1.78 -14.09
CA TRP A 174 -9.85 2.69 -12.98
C TRP A 174 -9.27 4.09 -13.19
N GLY A 175 -8.10 4.20 -13.84
CA GLY A 175 -7.54 5.48 -14.28
C GLY A 175 -8.46 6.20 -15.26
N ALA A 176 -8.90 5.52 -16.32
CA ALA A 176 -9.81 6.08 -17.31
C ALA A 176 -11.17 6.46 -16.70
N ALA A 177 -11.71 5.63 -15.81
CA ALA A 177 -12.97 5.90 -15.11
C ALA A 177 -12.87 7.14 -14.22
N ALA A 178 -11.78 7.29 -13.46
CA ALA A 178 -11.54 8.47 -12.64
C ALA A 178 -11.45 9.74 -13.49
N MET A 179 -10.68 9.70 -14.58
CA MET A 179 -10.56 10.82 -15.53
C MET A 179 -11.90 11.22 -16.18
N ALA A 180 -12.70 10.22 -16.57
CA ALA A 180 -14.03 10.46 -17.13
C ALA A 180 -14.97 11.11 -16.12
N LEU A 181 -14.93 10.66 -14.86
CA LEU A 181 -15.73 11.23 -13.77
C LEU A 181 -15.32 12.67 -13.47
N THR A 182 -14.02 12.97 -13.37
CA THR A 182 -13.54 14.35 -13.14
C THR A 182 -13.93 15.28 -14.28
N ALA A 183 -13.83 14.82 -15.53
CA ALA A 183 -14.26 15.60 -16.69
C ALA A 183 -15.78 15.85 -16.71
N LEU A 184 -16.59 14.87 -16.28
CA LEU A 184 -18.04 15.01 -16.15
C LEU A 184 -18.39 16.04 -15.08
N ILE A 185 -17.75 15.96 -13.91
CA ILE A 185 -17.95 16.93 -12.82
C ILE A 185 -17.60 18.34 -13.29
N GLY A 186 -16.44 18.53 -13.95
CA GLY A 186 -16.07 19.83 -14.51
C GLY A 186 -17.12 20.39 -15.47
N LYS A 187 -17.63 19.54 -16.38
CA LYS A 187 -18.73 19.93 -17.29
C LYS A 187 -20.00 20.35 -16.56
N LEU A 188 -20.38 19.66 -15.49
CA LEU A 188 -21.61 19.97 -14.73
C LEU A 188 -21.53 21.31 -14.00
N PHE A 189 -20.36 21.68 -13.49
CA PHE A 189 -20.17 22.93 -12.75
C PHE A 189 -19.71 24.11 -13.61
N GLY A 190 -19.66 23.95 -14.93
CA GLY A 190 -19.23 25.01 -15.86
C GLY A 190 -17.75 25.36 -15.75
N THR A 191 -16.97 24.59 -15.00
CA THR A 191 -15.53 24.72 -14.85
C THR A 191 -14.87 23.64 -15.70
N VAL A 192 -14.28 24.02 -16.85
CA VAL A 192 -13.43 23.09 -17.60
C VAL A 192 -12.16 22.88 -16.76
N VAL A 193 -12.14 21.80 -15.97
CA VAL A 193 -10.95 21.28 -15.28
C VAL A 193 -10.31 20.21 -16.16
#